data_AF-A0A959RX67-F1
#
_entry.id   AF-A0A959RX67-F1
#
_cell.length_a   1.000
_cell.length_b   1.000
_cell.length_c   1.000
_cell.angle_alpha   90.00
_cell.angle_beta   90.00
_cell.angle_gamma   90.00
#
_symmetry.space_group_name_H-M   'P 1'
#
loop_
_entity.id
_entity.type
_entity.pdbx_description
1 polymer ?
#
loop_
_entity_poly.entity_id
_entity_poly.type
_entity_poly.pdbx_seq_one_letter_code
_entity_poly.pdbx_strand_id
1 'polypeptide(L)'
;MSQQRKKVVTDLINKYSSDFNYKNSETAIILAAGHGKRIKSQTSKMLHKIWGKPTVQRVFEACQKGLPKFNSIIVTGIKAEDVIQVIGNKNNNLFAFQEEQHGTGHAVQIALKKINPKKYKGIVYILPGDMGLIDDLTMKMFKREFVKSKTDMMVLTGMYEGNPYENSYGRIIRVKPVDDSGKPSGPDAGKVIEIIEYKDILSLDEKIPYVRKFNGKNYSYTREELIRNNEFNSGVFAFKFNYLVKLINKIKSDNVQGEIY
;
A
#
# COMPACT_ATOMS: atom_id res chain seq x y z
N MET A 1 -11.12 18.03 14.20
CA MET A 1 -12.21 18.09 13.20
C MET A 1 -13.52 18.41 13.91
N SER A 2 -14.41 19.25 13.37
CA SER A 2 -15.69 19.55 14.04
C SER A 2 -16.60 18.31 14.06
N GLN A 3 -17.38 18.12 15.13
CA GLN A 3 -18.35 17.03 15.25
C GLN A 3 -19.35 17.02 14.08
N GLN A 4 -19.72 18.20 13.59
CA GLN A 4 -20.62 18.35 12.44
C GLN A 4 -20.03 17.74 11.17
N ARG A 5 -18.74 17.95 10.88
CA ARG A 5 -18.08 17.35 9.72
C ARG A 5 -18.04 15.82 9.81
N LYS A 6 -17.71 15.28 10.99
CA LYS A 6 -17.70 13.82 11.21
C LYS A 6 -19.06 13.19 10.94
N LYS A 7 -20.14 13.85 11.37
CA LYS A 7 -21.51 13.43 11.10
C LYS A 7 -21.79 13.39 9.60
N VAL A 8 -21.46 14.46 8.87
CA VAL A 8 -21.62 14.50 7.40
C VAL A 8 -20.87 13.36 6.71
N VAL A 9 -19.61 13.11 7.07
CA VAL A 9 -18.84 12.01 6.47
C VAL A 9 -19.48 10.67 6.80
N THR A 10 -19.93 10.46 8.04
CA THR A 10 -20.59 9.22 8.47
C THR A 10 -21.89 8.98 7.68
N ASP A 11 -22.71 10.01 7.50
CA ASP A 11 -23.95 9.94 6.73
C ASP A 11 -23.67 9.59 5.26
N LEU A 12 -22.63 10.19 4.65
CA LEU A 12 -22.19 9.82 3.30
C LEU A 12 -21.69 8.38 3.22
N ILE A 13 -20.90 7.92 4.20
CA ILE A 13 -20.43 6.53 4.26
C ILE A 13 -21.61 5.57 4.31
N ASN A 14 -22.61 5.83 5.16
CA ASN A 14 -23.80 5.00 5.27
C ASN A 14 -24.63 5.01 3.99
N LYS A 15 -24.73 6.17 3.31
CA LYS A 15 -25.47 6.32 2.06
C LYS A 15 -24.82 5.60 0.87
N TYR A 16 -23.50 5.64 0.77
CA TYR A 16 -22.77 5.19 -0.43
C TYR A 16 -22.09 3.83 -0.28
N SER A 17 -21.96 3.32 0.95
CA SER A 17 -21.48 1.96 1.17
C SER A 17 -22.56 0.93 0.85
N SER A 18 -22.14 -0.22 0.36
CA SER A 18 -22.93 -1.44 0.23
C SER A 18 -22.33 -2.57 1.05
N ASP A 19 -23.01 -3.71 1.13
CA ASP A 19 -22.56 -4.85 1.93
C ASP A 19 -21.28 -5.50 1.41
N PHE A 20 -20.45 -5.97 2.35
CA PHE A 20 -19.32 -6.82 2.00
C PHE A 20 -19.81 -8.21 1.58
N ASN A 21 -19.44 -8.65 0.39
CA ASN A 21 -19.82 -9.97 -0.10
C ASN A 21 -18.76 -11.01 0.27
N TYR A 22 -19.07 -11.85 1.26
CA TYR A 22 -18.18 -12.91 1.74
C TYR A 22 -17.98 -14.08 0.76
N LYS A 23 -18.73 -14.15 -0.35
CA LYS A 23 -18.51 -15.13 -1.42
C LYS A 23 -17.41 -14.70 -2.39
N ASN A 24 -17.09 -13.41 -2.44
CA ASN A 24 -16.00 -12.88 -3.26
C ASN A 24 -14.66 -13.26 -2.61
N SER A 25 -13.68 -13.70 -3.40
CA SER A 25 -12.35 -14.06 -2.90
C SER A 25 -11.35 -12.91 -2.95
N GLU A 26 -11.62 -11.86 -3.72
CA GLU A 26 -10.71 -10.72 -3.91
C GLU A 26 -11.24 -9.49 -3.18
N THR A 27 -10.38 -8.75 -2.48
CA THR A 27 -10.71 -7.45 -1.89
C THR A 27 -9.66 -6.42 -2.26
N ALA A 28 -10.06 -5.27 -2.80
CA ALA A 28 -9.19 -4.13 -3.01
C ALA A 28 -9.38 -3.09 -1.89
N ILE A 29 -8.32 -2.74 -1.18
CA ILE A 29 -8.28 -1.62 -0.24
C ILE A 29 -7.56 -0.46 -0.94
N ILE A 30 -8.28 0.63 -1.21
CA ILE A 30 -7.74 1.80 -1.90
C ILE A 30 -7.52 2.92 -0.87
N LEU A 31 -6.26 3.33 -0.69
CA LEU A 31 -5.82 4.29 0.31
C LEU A 31 -5.96 5.72 -0.24
N ALA A 32 -7.08 6.37 0.08
CA ALA A 32 -7.46 7.69 -0.40
C ALA A 32 -7.56 8.75 0.73
N ALA A 33 -6.92 8.51 1.87
CA ALA A 33 -7.04 9.35 3.06
C ALA A 33 -6.01 10.50 3.18
N GLY A 34 -4.93 10.42 2.42
CA GLY A 34 -3.80 11.35 2.51
C GLY A 34 -4.05 12.72 1.88
N HIS A 35 -3.42 13.75 2.44
CA HIS A 35 -3.56 15.15 2.00
C HIS A 35 -2.88 15.45 0.66
N GLY A 36 -1.68 14.89 0.44
CA GLY A 36 -0.80 15.32 -0.65
C GLY A 36 -0.10 16.66 -0.39
N LYS A 37 0.50 16.86 0.80
CA LYS A 37 1.17 18.11 1.23
C LYS A 37 2.19 18.71 0.23
N ARG A 38 2.79 17.88 -0.63
CA ARG A 38 3.74 18.33 -1.68
C ARG A 38 3.05 19.02 -2.84
N ILE A 39 1.79 18.68 -3.10
CA ILE A 39 0.95 19.35 -4.09
C ILE A 39 0.34 20.56 -3.38
N LYS A 40 0.80 21.76 -3.75
CA LYS A 40 0.28 23.05 -3.23
C LYS A 40 -1.12 23.36 -3.80
N SER A 41 -2.04 22.41 -3.67
CA SER A 41 -3.40 22.44 -4.22
C SER A 41 -4.40 22.33 -3.09
N GLN A 42 -5.50 23.07 -3.21
CA GLN A 42 -6.65 22.85 -2.34
C GLN A 42 -7.36 21.55 -2.70
N THR A 43 -7.18 21.00 -3.90
CA THR A 43 -7.75 19.72 -4.33
C THR A 43 -6.97 18.55 -3.73
N SER A 44 -7.67 17.55 -3.17
CA SER A 44 -7.01 16.32 -2.70
C SER A 44 -6.25 15.66 -3.84
N LYS A 45 -5.05 15.12 -3.58
CA LYS A 45 -4.24 14.43 -4.62
C LYS A 45 -5.01 13.29 -5.32
N MET A 46 -5.97 12.69 -4.61
CA MET A 46 -6.86 11.63 -5.10
C MET A 46 -7.87 12.10 -6.16
N LEU A 47 -8.09 13.42 -6.24
CA LEU A 47 -9.09 14.05 -7.09
C LEU A 47 -8.48 14.77 -8.29
N HIS A 48 -7.15 14.84 -8.38
CA HIS A 48 -6.47 15.31 -9.58
C HIS A 48 -6.84 14.39 -10.75
N LYS A 49 -7.10 15.00 -11.90
CA LYS A 49 -7.63 14.29 -13.07
C LYS A 49 -6.50 13.90 -14.02
N ILE A 50 -6.53 12.67 -14.49
CA ILE A 50 -5.75 12.19 -15.64
C ILE A 50 -6.74 11.81 -16.73
N TRP A 51 -6.64 12.46 -17.89
CA TRP A 51 -7.61 12.36 -18.98
C TRP A 51 -9.06 12.55 -18.51
N GLY A 52 -9.30 13.63 -17.76
CA GLY A 52 -10.63 14.01 -17.27
C GLY A 52 -11.16 13.21 -16.08
N LYS A 53 -10.47 12.14 -15.64
CA LYS A 53 -10.93 11.26 -14.57
C LYS A 53 -10.06 11.35 -13.30
N PRO A 54 -10.65 11.52 -12.11
CA PRO A 54 -9.93 11.49 -10.82
C PRO A 54 -9.06 10.25 -10.65
N THR A 55 -7.85 10.39 -10.11
CA THR A 55 -6.91 9.27 -9.90
C THR A 55 -7.53 8.13 -9.10
N VAL A 56 -8.26 8.42 -8.01
CA VAL A 56 -8.91 7.39 -7.19
C VAL A 56 -9.97 6.58 -7.96
N GLN A 57 -10.69 7.25 -8.87
CA GLN A 57 -11.65 6.58 -9.72
C GLN A 57 -10.96 5.70 -10.75
N ARG A 58 -9.81 6.13 -11.31
CA ARG A 58 -9.01 5.31 -12.22
C ARG A 58 -8.50 4.05 -11.54
N VAL A 59 -7.99 4.16 -10.31
CA VAL A 59 -7.53 3.00 -9.51
C VAL A 59 -8.68 2.03 -9.23
N PHE A 60 -9.85 2.55 -8.85
CA PHE A 60 -11.06 1.73 -8.66
C PHE A 60 -11.44 0.97 -9.93
N GLU A 61 -11.44 1.65 -11.09
CA GLU A 61 -11.77 1.02 -12.38
C GLU A 61 -10.74 -0.02 -12.82
N ALA A 62 -9.45 0.22 -12.56
CA ALA A 62 -8.39 -0.77 -12.80
C ALA A 62 -8.62 -2.04 -11.96
N CYS A 63 -8.98 -1.88 -10.68
CA CYS A 63 -9.37 -3.01 -9.82
C CYS A 63 -10.63 -3.71 -10.35
N GLN A 64 -11.67 -2.95 -10.73
CA GLN A 64 -12.92 -3.50 -11.23
C GLN A 64 -12.74 -4.35 -12.49
N LYS A 65 -11.89 -3.91 -13.42
CA LYS A 65 -11.60 -4.63 -14.66
C LYS A 65 -10.57 -5.75 -14.47
N GLY A 66 -9.69 -5.61 -13.48
CA GLY A 66 -8.59 -6.54 -13.23
C GLY A 66 -8.91 -7.68 -12.26
N LEU A 67 -9.87 -7.48 -11.34
CA LEU A 67 -10.23 -8.41 -10.29
C LEU A 67 -11.68 -8.91 -10.46
N PRO A 68 -11.89 -10.18 -10.88
CA PRO A 68 -13.22 -10.75 -11.00
C PRO A 68 -13.96 -10.82 -9.65
N LYS A 69 -15.22 -10.37 -9.62
CA LYS A 69 -16.11 -10.45 -8.44
C LYS A 69 -15.39 -10.05 -7.14
N PHE A 70 -14.92 -8.81 -7.08
CA PHE A 70 -14.15 -8.29 -5.95
C PHE A 70 -15.03 -7.48 -4.97
N ASN A 71 -14.58 -7.41 -3.73
CA ASN A 71 -14.98 -6.38 -2.78
C ASN A 71 -14.05 -5.18 -2.89
N SER A 72 -14.52 -3.99 -2.53
CA SER A 72 -13.70 -2.79 -2.42
C SER A 72 -13.91 -2.10 -1.08
N ILE A 73 -12.83 -1.57 -0.51
CA ILE A 73 -12.87 -0.70 0.66
C ILE A 73 -12.05 0.54 0.34
N ILE A 74 -12.72 1.69 0.21
CA ILE A 74 -12.05 2.97 -0.02
C ILE A 74 -11.79 3.63 1.33
N VAL A 75 -10.53 3.79 1.69
CA VAL A 75 -10.14 4.46 2.93
C VAL A 75 -10.04 5.96 2.65
N THR A 76 -10.95 6.74 3.22
CA THR A 76 -11.03 8.19 3.03
C THR A 76 -10.56 8.92 4.27
N GLY A 77 -10.20 10.19 4.13
CA GLY A 77 -9.65 10.99 5.23
C GLY A 77 -9.83 12.46 4.93
N ILE A 78 -8.75 13.17 4.61
CA ILE A 78 -8.87 14.58 4.21
C ILE A 78 -9.66 14.66 2.91
N LYS A 79 -10.74 15.48 2.93
CA LYS A 79 -11.71 15.60 1.83
C LYS A 79 -12.45 14.29 1.53
N ALA A 80 -12.76 13.54 2.58
CA ALA A 80 -13.53 12.31 2.48
C ALA A 80 -14.85 12.50 1.74
N GLU A 81 -15.53 13.63 1.96
CA GLU A 81 -16.81 13.94 1.32
C GLU A 81 -16.70 13.88 -0.21
N ASP A 82 -15.71 14.58 -0.77
CA ASP A 82 -15.45 14.65 -2.20
C ASP A 82 -15.09 13.28 -2.78
N VAL A 83 -14.23 12.52 -2.09
CA VAL A 83 -13.81 11.18 -2.53
C VAL A 83 -14.99 10.20 -2.52
N ILE A 84 -15.83 10.23 -1.48
CA ILE A 84 -17.02 9.38 -1.38
C ILE A 84 -17.99 9.70 -2.53
N GLN A 85 -18.23 10.98 -2.81
CA GLN A 85 -19.14 11.40 -3.87
C GLN A 85 -18.62 11.01 -5.27
N VAL A 86 -17.32 11.16 -5.53
CA VAL A 86 -16.70 10.79 -6.82
C VAL A 86 -16.80 9.28 -7.08
N ILE A 87 -16.53 8.45 -6.08
CA ILE A 87 -16.67 6.99 -6.24
C ILE A 87 -18.15 6.60 -6.31
N GLY A 88 -18.99 7.22 -5.47
CA GLY A 88 -20.42 6.99 -5.42
C GLY A 88 -20.79 5.60 -4.93
N ASN A 89 -22.02 5.18 -5.23
CA ASN A 89 -22.53 3.86 -4.85
C ASN A 89 -22.04 2.82 -5.88
N LYS A 90 -21.40 1.77 -5.37
CA LYS A 90 -20.93 0.62 -6.15
C LYS A 90 -21.28 -0.66 -5.39
N ASN A 91 -21.55 -1.73 -6.12
CA ASN A 91 -21.78 -3.05 -5.52
C ASN A 91 -20.51 -3.55 -4.81
N ASN A 92 -20.69 -4.15 -3.63
CA ASN A 92 -19.62 -4.68 -2.79
C ASN A 92 -18.53 -3.64 -2.45
N ASN A 93 -18.89 -2.37 -2.30
CA ASN A 93 -17.99 -1.27 -1.99
C ASN A 93 -18.34 -0.66 -0.65
N LEU A 94 -17.35 -0.59 0.24
CA LEU A 94 -17.45 0.06 1.54
C LEU A 94 -16.55 1.28 1.58
N PHE A 95 -16.93 2.27 2.38
CA PHE A 95 -16.03 3.35 2.77
C PHE A 95 -15.58 3.19 4.23
N ALA A 96 -14.32 3.52 4.50
CA ALA A 96 -13.75 3.54 5.83
C ALA A 96 -13.08 4.90 6.07
N PHE A 97 -13.34 5.51 7.22
CA PHE A 97 -12.85 6.86 7.52
C PHE A 97 -11.63 6.83 8.42
N GLN A 98 -10.49 7.25 7.88
CA GLN A 98 -9.28 7.57 8.63
C GLN A 98 -9.33 9.03 9.05
N GLU A 99 -9.85 9.27 10.24
CA GLU A 99 -9.97 10.63 10.79
C GLU A 99 -8.60 11.30 10.93
N GLU A 100 -7.63 10.58 11.50
CA GLU A 100 -6.27 11.05 11.73
C GLU A 100 -5.27 10.23 10.90
N GLN A 101 -4.37 10.91 10.19
CA GLN A 101 -3.46 10.29 9.23
C GLN A 101 -2.17 9.82 9.91
N HIS A 102 -2.25 8.70 10.63
CA HIS A 102 -1.11 8.01 11.28
C HIS A 102 -0.39 7.01 10.34
N GLY A 103 -0.31 7.31 9.04
CA GLY A 103 0.36 6.46 8.05
C GLY A 103 -0.54 5.46 7.31
N THR A 104 0.07 4.73 6.36
CA THR A 104 -0.61 3.77 5.48
C THR A 104 -1.03 2.50 6.20
N GLY A 105 -0.21 1.98 7.12
CA GLY A 105 -0.56 0.84 7.95
C GLY A 105 -1.79 1.12 8.82
N HIS A 106 -1.91 2.32 9.39
CA HIS A 106 -3.12 2.74 10.12
C HIS A 106 -4.36 2.77 9.20
N ALA A 107 -4.21 3.26 7.97
CA ALA A 107 -5.30 3.26 6.98
C ALA A 107 -5.78 1.83 6.66
N VAL A 108 -4.85 0.88 6.54
CA VAL A 108 -5.16 -0.54 6.33
C VAL A 108 -5.83 -1.14 7.56
N GLN A 109 -5.37 -0.86 8.78
CA GLN A 109 -6.02 -1.30 10.01
C GLN A 109 -7.49 -0.85 10.08
N ILE A 110 -7.76 0.41 9.70
CA ILE A 110 -9.12 0.96 9.65
C ILE A 110 -9.98 0.22 8.61
N ALA A 111 -9.44 -0.06 7.43
CA ALA A 111 -10.14 -0.83 6.40
C ALA A 111 -10.50 -2.25 6.90
N LEU A 112 -9.55 -2.94 7.53
CA LEU A 112 -9.74 -4.32 8.00
C LEU A 112 -10.83 -4.45 9.07
N LYS A 113 -11.13 -3.39 9.84
CA LYS A 113 -12.28 -3.38 10.77
C LYS A 113 -13.64 -3.57 10.07
N LYS A 114 -13.72 -3.37 8.76
CA LYS A 114 -14.93 -3.59 7.95
C LYS A 114 -15.13 -5.05 7.53
N ILE A 115 -14.14 -5.92 7.74
CA ILE A 115 -14.16 -7.32 7.31
C ILE A 115 -14.26 -8.21 8.55
N ASN A 116 -15.24 -9.12 8.61
CA ASN A 116 -15.28 -10.11 9.67
C ASN A 116 -14.22 -11.21 9.42
N PRO A 117 -13.18 -11.33 10.26
CA PRO A 117 -12.08 -12.25 9.98
C PRO A 117 -12.46 -13.74 10.11
N LYS A 118 -13.59 -14.05 10.74
CA LYS A 118 -14.11 -15.42 10.83
C LYS A 118 -14.80 -15.87 9.54
N LYS A 119 -15.22 -14.93 8.69
CA LYS A 119 -16.03 -15.19 7.48
C LYS A 119 -15.27 -15.00 6.17
N TYR A 120 -14.05 -14.48 6.20
CA TYR A 120 -13.28 -14.16 5.01
C TYR A 120 -11.86 -14.74 5.09
N LYS A 121 -11.40 -15.36 4.00
CA LYS A 121 -10.05 -15.95 3.86
C LYS A 121 -9.42 -15.67 2.50
N GLY A 122 -9.88 -14.62 1.83
CA GLY A 122 -9.47 -14.28 0.47
C GLY A 122 -8.13 -13.55 0.39
N ILE A 123 -7.93 -12.89 -0.74
CA ILE A 123 -6.74 -12.09 -1.05
C ILE A 123 -7.10 -10.62 -0.93
N VAL A 124 -6.23 -9.85 -0.28
CA VAL A 124 -6.35 -8.41 -0.14
C VAL A 124 -5.28 -7.74 -0.98
N TYR A 125 -5.71 -6.89 -1.90
CA TYR A 125 -4.87 -5.97 -2.66
C TYR A 125 -4.93 -4.60 -2.02
N ILE A 126 -3.78 -3.98 -1.73
CA ILE A 126 -3.68 -2.63 -1.16
C ILE A 126 -3.09 -1.74 -2.23
N LEU A 127 -3.74 -0.60 -2.50
CA LEU A 127 -3.33 0.34 -3.55
C LEU A 127 -3.39 1.79 -3.05
N PRO A 128 -2.38 2.63 -3.37
CA PRO A 128 -2.50 4.07 -3.20
C PRO A 128 -3.58 4.64 -4.15
N GLY A 129 -4.46 5.50 -3.64
CA GLY A 129 -5.54 6.10 -4.44
C GLY A 129 -5.05 7.08 -5.51
N ASP A 130 -3.80 7.53 -5.44
CA ASP A 130 -3.16 8.45 -6.38
C ASP A 130 -2.43 7.75 -7.52
N MET A 131 -2.44 6.42 -7.58
CA MET A 131 -1.80 5.64 -8.65
C MET A 131 -2.62 5.63 -9.95
N GLY A 132 -2.97 6.80 -10.47
CA GLY A 132 -3.95 6.94 -11.56
C GLY A 132 -3.56 6.35 -12.92
N LEU A 133 -2.32 5.90 -13.09
CA LEU A 133 -1.84 5.22 -14.29
C LEU A 133 -1.86 3.70 -14.19
N ILE A 134 -2.17 3.11 -13.02
CA ILE A 134 -2.37 1.66 -12.93
C ILE A 134 -3.56 1.25 -13.79
N ASP A 135 -3.40 0.15 -14.53
CA ASP A 135 -4.40 -0.36 -15.46
C ASP A 135 -4.86 -1.77 -15.11
N ASP A 136 -5.84 -2.27 -15.87
CA ASP A 136 -6.43 -3.58 -15.62
C ASP A 136 -5.50 -4.73 -15.99
N LEU A 137 -4.60 -4.53 -16.96
CA LEU A 137 -3.58 -5.51 -17.34
C LEU A 137 -2.60 -5.74 -16.18
N THR A 138 -2.10 -4.66 -15.58
CA THR A 138 -1.24 -4.71 -14.40
C THR A 138 -1.92 -5.45 -13.25
N MET A 139 -3.20 -5.13 -12.97
CA MET A 139 -3.95 -5.82 -11.92
C MET A 139 -4.16 -7.31 -12.19
N LYS A 140 -4.47 -7.70 -13.44
CA LYS A 140 -4.60 -9.12 -13.84
C LYS A 140 -3.28 -9.86 -13.68
N MET A 141 -2.17 -9.26 -14.14
CA MET A 141 -0.84 -9.83 -14.01
C MET A 141 -0.43 -9.98 -12.55
N PHE A 142 -0.59 -8.92 -11.75
CA PHE A 142 -0.24 -8.94 -10.33
C PHE A 142 -1.03 -9.99 -9.55
N LYS A 143 -2.35 -10.09 -9.81
CA LYS A 143 -3.18 -11.17 -9.26
C LYS A 143 -2.63 -12.55 -9.66
N ARG A 144 -2.37 -12.77 -10.96
CA ARG A 144 -1.91 -14.05 -11.48
C ARG A 144 -0.60 -14.48 -10.84
N GLU A 145 0.37 -13.58 -10.78
CA GLU A 145 1.68 -13.87 -10.19
C GLU A 145 1.58 -14.13 -8.68
N PHE A 146 0.76 -13.36 -7.96
CA PHE A 146 0.52 -13.60 -6.53
C PHE A 146 -0.04 -15.01 -6.28
N VAL A 147 -1.10 -15.39 -6.99
CA VAL A 147 -1.72 -16.73 -6.87
C VAL A 147 -0.71 -17.84 -7.24
N LYS A 148 0.06 -17.66 -8.32
CA LYS A 148 1.05 -18.64 -8.79
C LYS A 148 2.20 -18.82 -7.80
N SER A 149 2.68 -17.74 -7.20
CA SER A 149 3.85 -17.74 -6.32
C SER A 149 3.62 -18.47 -4.98
N LYS A 150 2.36 -18.68 -4.57
CA LYS A 150 1.96 -19.25 -3.26
C LYS A 150 2.50 -18.51 -2.03
N THR A 151 3.10 -17.33 -2.21
CA THR A 151 3.60 -16.47 -1.13
C THR A 151 2.45 -15.95 -0.26
N ASP A 152 2.77 -15.48 0.95
CA ASP A 152 1.79 -14.87 1.86
C ASP A 152 1.62 -13.36 1.60
N MET A 153 2.65 -12.72 1.04
CA MET A 153 2.69 -11.32 0.64
C MET A 153 3.50 -11.14 -0.65
N MET A 154 3.06 -10.25 -1.53
CA MET A 154 3.80 -9.77 -2.68
C MET A 154 3.67 -8.25 -2.78
N VAL A 155 4.74 -7.59 -3.20
CA VAL A 155 4.79 -6.16 -3.49
C VAL A 155 5.00 -5.98 -4.99
N LEU A 156 4.29 -5.03 -5.60
CA LEU A 156 4.58 -4.56 -6.94
C LEU A 156 5.70 -3.51 -6.84
N THR A 157 6.76 -3.70 -7.61
CA THR A 157 7.92 -2.80 -7.59
C THR A 157 8.07 -2.14 -8.95
N GLY A 158 8.86 -1.08 -9.00
CA GLY A 158 9.26 -0.42 -10.25
C GLY A 158 10.76 -0.20 -10.29
N MET A 159 11.29 0.05 -11.49
CA MET A 159 12.66 0.50 -11.68
C MET A 159 12.65 2.00 -11.94
N TYR A 160 13.35 2.75 -11.09
CA TYR A 160 13.48 4.19 -11.24
C TYR A 160 14.53 4.50 -12.31
N GLU A 161 14.15 5.31 -13.29
CA GLU A 161 15.03 5.82 -14.34
C GLU A 161 15.33 7.29 -14.03
N GLY A 162 16.57 7.57 -13.60
CA GLY A 162 16.99 8.92 -13.24
C GLY A 162 18.15 8.91 -12.25
N ASN A 163 18.45 10.08 -11.70
CA ASN A 163 19.48 10.23 -10.67
C ASN A 163 19.04 9.54 -9.35
N PRO A 164 19.76 8.52 -8.85
CA PRO A 164 19.35 7.80 -7.64
C PRO A 164 19.24 8.69 -6.39
N TYR A 165 19.98 9.81 -6.34
CA TYR A 165 19.91 10.79 -5.25
C TYR A 165 18.64 11.66 -5.27
N GLU A 166 17.90 11.66 -6.37
CA GLU A 166 16.62 12.37 -6.52
C GLU A 166 15.42 11.43 -6.32
N ASN A 167 15.66 10.12 -6.29
CA ASN A 167 14.63 9.12 -6.08
C ASN A 167 14.15 9.13 -4.62
N SER A 168 12.98 9.73 -4.41
CA SER A 168 12.35 9.85 -3.08
C SER A 168 11.49 8.66 -2.64
N TYR A 169 11.42 7.58 -3.43
CA TYR A 169 10.64 6.38 -3.08
C TYR A 169 11.35 5.48 -2.06
N GLY A 170 10.59 4.70 -1.31
CA GLY A 170 11.16 3.62 -0.49
C GLY A 170 11.86 2.56 -1.36
N ARG A 171 12.97 2.02 -0.87
CA ARG A 171 13.80 1.02 -1.56
C ARG A 171 13.47 -0.39 -1.13
N ILE A 172 13.49 -1.32 -2.08
CA ILE A 172 13.26 -2.74 -1.82
C ILE A 172 14.58 -3.39 -1.44
N ILE A 173 14.68 -3.87 -0.19
CA ILE A 173 15.86 -4.58 0.28
C ILE A 173 15.65 -6.07 0.05
N ARG A 174 16.51 -6.68 -0.76
CA ARG A 174 16.45 -8.11 -1.10
C ARG A 174 17.63 -8.87 -0.53
N VAL A 175 17.38 -10.13 -0.17
CA VAL A 175 18.42 -11.10 0.19
C VAL A 175 19.45 -11.19 -0.93
N LYS A 176 20.72 -10.89 -0.60
CA LYS A 176 21.84 -10.98 -1.52
C LYS A 176 22.12 -12.44 -1.89
N PRO A 177 22.84 -12.73 -2.99
CA PRO A 177 23.21 -14.10 -3.36
C PRO A 177 24.05 -14.83 -2.28
N VAL A 178 24.84 -14.09 -1.50
CA VAL A 178 25.63 -14.57 -0.37
C VAL A 178 25.38 -13.70 0.87
N ASP A 179 25.52 -14.29 2.05
CA ASP A 179 25.47 -13.57 3.33
C ASP A 179 26.82 -12.93 3.69
N ASP A 180 26.87 -12.18 4.80
CA ASP A 180 28.07 -11.48 5.27
C ASP A 180 29.24 -12.43 5.61
N SER A 181 28.97 -13.73 5.80
CA SER A 181 30.00 -14.77 6.02
C SER A 181 30.47 -15.44 4.73
N GLY A 182 29.96 -15.00 3.57
CA GLY A 182 30.25 -15.58 2.26
C GLY A 182 29.45 -16.85 1.94
N LYS A 183 28.46 -17.24 2.76
CA LYS A 183 27.67 -18.44 2.50
C LYS A 183 26.53 -18.15 1.52
N PRO A 184 26.24 -19.05 0.57
CA PRO A 184 25.13 -18.87 -0.37
C PRO A 184 23.78 -18.74 0.33
N SER A 185 22.92 -17.86 -0.19
CA SER A 185 21.54 -17.67 0.28
C SER A 185 20.58 -18.73 -0.28
N GLY A 186 20.95 -19.41 -1.35
CA GLY A 186 20.16 -20.47 -1.97
C GLY A 186 18.77 -20.00 -2.37
N PRO A 187 17.67 -20.69 -1.97
CA PRO A 187 16.32 -20.32 -2.37
C PRO A 187 15.82 -19.01 -1.76
N ASP A 188 16.56 -18.43 -0.81
CA ASP A 188 16.22 -17.13 -0.23
C ASP A 188 16.74 -15.96 -1.07
N ALA A 189 17.71 -16.19 -1.97
CA ALA A 189 18.26 -15.13 -2.82
C ALA A 189 17.16 -14.39 -3.59
N GLY A 190 17.18 -13.06 -3.55
CA GLY A 190 16.18 -12.21 -4.19
C GLY A 190 14.85 -12.07 -3.45
N LYS A 191 14.61 -12.78 -2.34
CA LYS A 191 13.42 -12.52 -1.50
C LYS A 191 13.52 -11.14 -0.87
N VAL A 192 12.37 -10.48 -0.69
CA VAL A 192 12.28 -9.18 -0.02
C VAL A 192 12.48 -9.39 1.48
N ILE A 193 13.37 -8.60 2.07
CA ILE A 193 13.62 -8.54 3.51
C ILE A 193 12.78 -7.42 4.12
N GLU A 194 12.87 -6.22 3.53
CA GLU A 194 12.34 -4.98 4.10
C GLU A 194 12.12 -3.95 2.97
N ILE A 195 11.30 -2.95 3.26
CA ILE A 195 11.21 -1.71 2.49
C ILE A 195 11.68 -0.59 3.41
N ILE A 196 12.70 0.18 2.99
CA ILE A 196 13.22 1.31 3.75
C ILE A 196 12.91 2.62 3.03
N GLU A 197 12.34 3.61 3.73
CA GLU A 197 12.00 4.90 3.14
C GLU A 197 13.26 5.73 2.84
N TYR A 198 13.20 6.56 1.80
CA TYR A 198 14.34 7.37 1.38
C TYR A 198 14.90 8.26 2.50
N LYS A 199 14.01 8.82 3.33
CA LYS A 199 14.42 9.65 4.49
C LYS A 199 15.17 8.86 5.54
N ASP A 200 14.78 7.61 5.77
CA ASP A 200 15.45 6.73 6.73
C ASP A 200 16.85 6.37 6.20
N ILE A 201 16.99 6.10 4.89
CA ILE A 201 18.31 5.89 4.24
C ILE A 201 19.22 7.12 4.44
N LEU A 202 18.68 8.33 4.23
CA LEU A 202 19.46 9.56 4.38
C LEU A 202 19.95 9.78 5.82
N SER A 203 19.23 9.25 6.81
CA SER A 203 19.58 9.32 8.24
C SER A 203 20.59 8.28 8.70
N LEU A 204 20.91 7.28 7.87
CA LEU A 204 21.92 6.27 8.18
C LEU A 204 23.33 6.87 8.18
N ASP A 205 24.20 6.33 9.04
CA ASP A 205 25.63 6.65 9.05
C ASP A 205 26.30 6.09 7.78
N GLU A 206 27.12 6.88 7.11
CA GLU A 206 27.82 6.48 5.87
C GLU A 206 28.87 5.40 6.09
N LYS A 207 29.44 5.31 7.30
CA LYS A 207 30.55 4.42 7.65
C LYS A 207 30.07 3.10 8.26
N ILE A 208 28.82 3.04 8.71
CA ILE A 208 28.26 1.87 9.38
C ILE A 208 27.32 1.14 8.41
N PRO A 209 27.60 -0.12 8.04
CA PRO A 209 26.70 -0.89 7.22
C PRO A 209 25.33 -1.07 7.88
N TYR A 210 24.28 -0.92 7.08
CA TYR A 210 22.92 -1.25 7.49
C TYR A 210 22.72 -2.76 7.42
N VAL A 211 22.74 -3.41 8.58
CA VAL A 211 22.64 -4.87 8.67
C VAL A 211 21.18 -5.30 8.78
N ARG A 212 20.80 -6.30 8.01
CA ARG A 212 19.51 -6.97 8.11
C ARG A 212 19.65 -8.47 8.24
N LYS A 213 18.80 -9.03 9.10
CA LYS A 213 18.76 -10.48 9.35
C LYS A 213 17.59 -11.12 8.62
N PHE A 214 17.85 -12.16 7.85
CA PHE A 214 16.81 -12.96 7.18
C PHE A 214 17.13 -14.45 7.33
N ASN A 215 16.17 -15.22 7.84
CA ASN A 215 16.29 -16.66 8.11
C ASN A 215 17.60 -17.05 8.84
N GLY A 216 17.99 -16.26 9.84
CA GLY A 216 19.18 -16.54 10.66
C GLY A 216 20.50 -15.99 10.10
N LYS A 217 20.54 -15.51 8.86
CA LYS A 217 21.73 -14.94 8.20
C LYS A 217 21.71 -13.42 8.19
N ASN A 218 22.89 -12.80 8.21
CA ASN A 218 23.05 -11.35 8.15
C ASN A 218 23.44 -10.90 6.74
N TYR A 219 22.88 -9.77 6.33
CA TYR A 219 23.14 -9.11 5.06
C TYR A 219 23.39 -7.63 5.33
N SER A 220 24.57 -7.16 4.97
CA SER A 220 25.00 -5.78 5.16
C SER A 220 24.85 -4.97 3.87
N TYR A 221 24.29 -3.76 3.98
CA TYR A 221 24.11 -2.83 2.86
C TYR A 221 24.74 -1.49 3.22
N THR A 222 25.56 -0.91 2.33
CA THR A 222 26.07 0.45 2.57
C THR A 222 25.00 1.48 2.25
N ARG A 223 25.07 2.67 2.86
CA ARG A 223 24.14 3.76 2.51
C ARG A 223 24.17 4.09 1.02
N GLU A 224 25.35 4.08 0.42
CA GLU A 224 25.52 4.31 -1.03
C GLU A 224 24.87 3.21 -1.88
N GLU A 225 24.99 1.94 -1.48
CA GLU A 225 24.28 0.82 -2.14
C GLU A 225 22.76 1.01 -2.06
N LEU A 226 22.25 1.45 -0.91
CA LEU A 226 20.82 1.72 -0.72
C LEU A 226 20.34 2.88 -1.59
N ILE A 227 21.10 3.97 -1.67
CA ILE A 227 20.76 5.13 -2.52
C ILE A 227 20.71 4.73 -3.99
N ARG A 228 21.73 3.99 -4.46
CA ARG A 228 21.86 3.52 -5.85
C ARG A 228 20.91 2.39 -6.23
N ASN A 229 20.23 1.77 -5.27
CA ASN A 229 19.19 0.80 -5.56
C ASN A 229 18.05 1.49 -6.32
N ASN A 230 17.90 1.16 -7.60
CA ASN A 230 16.86 1.76 -8.44
C ASN A 230 15.50 1.03 -8.32
N GLU A 231 15.45 -0.12 -7.65
CA GLU A 231 14.18 -0.79 -7.38
C GLU A 231 13.43 -0.07 -6.26
N PHE A 232 12.21 0.36 -6.54
CA PHE A 232 11.40 1.12 -5.60
C PHE A 232 10.04 0.48 -5.29
N ASN A 233 9.55 0.78 -4.10
CA ASN A 233 8.22 0.40 -3.64
C ASN A 233 7.14 1.24 -4.32
N SER A 234 6.24 0.60 -5.09
CA SER A 234 5.09 1.30 -5.68
C SER A 234 3.97 1.62 -4.68
N GLY A 235 4.01 1.01 -3.48
CA GLY A 235 2.94 1.05 -2.50
C GLY A 235 1.78 0.09 -2.79
N VAL A 236 1.88 -0.72 -3.84
CA VAL A 236 0.88 -1.74 -4.18
C VAL A 236 1.29 -3.10 -3.66
N PHE A 237 0.38 -3.74 -2.93
CA PHE A 237 0.63 -5.02 -2.26
C PHE A 237 -0.50 -6.01 -2.48
N ALA A 238 -0.19 -7.29 -2.42
CA ALA A 238 -1.15 -8.39 -2.31
C ALA A 238 -0.82 -9.23 -1.08
N PHE A 239 -1.84 -9.59 -0.31
CA PHE A 239 -1.71 -10.38 0.90
C PHE A 239 -2.75 -11.50 0.96
N LYS A 240 -2.38 -12.64 1.52
CA LYS A 240 -3.36 -13.56 2.09
C LYS A 240 -3.97 -12.91 3.32
N PHE A 241 -5.30 -12.76 3.35
CA PHE A 241 -6.01 -11.99 4.38
C PHE A 241 -5.63 -12.39 5.82
N ASN A 242 -5.54 -13.69 6.11
CA ASN A 242 -5.24 -14.17 7.47
C ASN A 242 -3.87 -13.70 7.98
N TYR A 243 -2.87 -13.63 7.09
CA TYR A 243 -1.53 -13.15 7.47
C TYR A 243 -1.52 -11.64 7.65
N LEU A 244 -2.21 -10.90 6.79
CA LEU A 244 -2.36 -9.46 6.94
C LEU A 244 -2.97 -9.09 8.29
N VAL A 245 -4.11 -9.70 8.67
CA VAL A 245 -4.77 -9.44 9.96
C VAL A 245 -3.87 -9.79 11.15
N LYS A 246 -3.08 -10.87 11.06
CA LYS A 246 -2.17 -11.31 12.11
C LYS A 246 -0.98 -10.36 12.30
N LEU A 247 -0.50 -9.75 11.22
CA LEU A 247 0.77 -9.00 11.20
C LEU A 247 0.58 -7.48 11.25
N ILE A 248 -0.52 -6.93 10.74
CA ILE A 248 -0.73 -5.47 10.62
C ILE A 248 -0.68 -4.74 11.97
N ASN A 249 -1.08 -5.41 13.06
CA ASN A 249 -1.03 -4.84 14.41
C ASN A 249 0.34 -4.97 15.09
N LYS A 250 1.31 -5.61 14.42
CA LYS A 250 2.70 -5.73 14.88
C LYS A 250 3.62 -4.66 14.29
N ILE A 251 3.13 -3.92 13.29
CA ILE A 251 3.86 -2.80 12.70
C ILE A 251 4.02 -1.71 13.75
N LYS A 252 5.24 -1.16 13.85
CA LYS A 252 5.59 -0.08 14.77
C LYS A 252 5.75 1.22 14.00
N SER A 253 5.77 2.33 14.74
CA SER A 253 6.00 3.67 14.22
C SER A 253 7.47 4.10 14.38
N ASP A 254 8.40 3.16 14.22
CA ASP A 254 9.85 3.31 14.44
C ASP A 254 10.59 3.80 13.17
N ASN A 255 10.04 4.83 12.54
CA ASN A 255 10.65 5.55 11.40
C ASN A 255 10.75 7.05 11.69
N VAL A 256 11.49 7.78 10.86
CA VAL A 256 11.71 9.23 11.01
C VAL A 256 10.39 10.02 11.03
N GLN A 257 9.31 9.49 10.45
CA GLN A 257 8.00 10.16 10.43
C GLN A 257 7.13 9.83 11.64
N GLY A 258 7.47 8.82 12.44
CA GLY A 258 6.61 8.35 13.54
C GLY A 258 5.26 7.81 13.07
N GLU A 259 5.17 7.36 11.81
CA GLU A 259 3.94 6.87 11.18
C GLU A 259 3.91 5.34 11.14
N ILE A 260 2.72 4.72 11.11
CA ILE A 260 2.58 3.27 10.92
C ILE A 260 2.64 3.01 9.40
N TYR A 261 3.76 2.47 8.92
CA TYR A 261 4.00 2.15 7.50
C TYR A 261 3.93 0.66 7.21
#